data_AF-A0A972LPD6-F1
#
_entry.id   AF-A0A972LPD6-F1
#
_cell.length_a   1.000
_cell.length_b   1.000
_cell.length_c   1.000
_cell.angle_alpha   90.00
_cell.angle_beta   90.00
_cell.angle_gamma   90.00
#
_symmetry.space_group_name_H-M   'P 1'
#
loop_
_entity.id
_entity.type
_entity.pdbx_description
1 polymer ?
#
loop_
_entity_poly.entity_id
_entity_poly.type
_entity_poly.pdbx_seq_one_letter_code
_entity_poly.pdbx_strand_id
1 'polypeptide(L)'
;MTHLLAMAQRLAGALIITVLLSPLVIADSSVPKPEIPKAKGDQCVEDTDYMRRNHMVTILHQRDETMRSGIRTKKHSLKNCINCHATKTESGKLSVLGDKGFCQSCHTYASVTVDCFSCHSSTPEKNADLNLKASKNNPHQAGLTYKRATDLSKKDKKALSQSVSVTITETKNNKAADNSRSGQ
;
A
#
# COMPACT_ATOMS: atom_id res chain seq x y z
N MET A 1 14.02 -57.95 56.87
CA MET A 1 14.37 -58.10 55.43
C MET A 1 13.20 -57.77 54.49
N THR A 2 11.94 -57.93 54.91
CA THR A 2 10.74 -57.63 54.10
C THR A 2 10.48 -56.14 53.84
N HIS A 3 10.96 -55.24 54.71
CA HIS A 3 10.77 -53.80 54.55
C HIS A 3 11.69 -53.14 53.51
N LEU A 4 12.89 -53.70 53.25
CA LEU A 4 13.81 -53.16 52.24
C LEU A 4 13.33 -53.43 50.80
N LEU A 5 12.74 -54.60 50.52
CA LEU A 5 12.18 -54.92 49.20
C LEU A 5 10.95 -54.05 48.86
N ALA A 6 10.09 -53.78 49.86
CA ALA A 6 8.91 -52.94 49.67
C ALA A 6 9.25 -51.47 49.35
N MET A 7 10.37 -50.95 49.87
CA MET A 7 10.86 -49.60 49.57
C MET A 7 11.42 -49.50 48.14
N ALA A 8 12.16 -50.51 47.65
CA ALA A 8 12.68 -50.52 46.29
C ALA A 8 11.58 -50.60 45.22
N GLN A 9 10.51 -51.36 45.47
CA GLN A 9 9.35 -51.44 44.56
C GLN A 9 8.55 -50.13 44.49
N ARG A 10 8.52 -49.33 45.57
CA ARG A 10 7.85 -48.02 45.57
C ARG A 10 8.65 -46.93 44.87
N LEU A 11 9.98 -47.01 44.89
CA LEU A 11 10.85 -46.08 44.17
C LEU A 11 10.83 -46.31 42.65
N ALA A 12 10.79 -47.57 42.20
CA ALA A 12 10.70 -47.88 40.77
C ALA A 12 9.35 -47.48 40.14
N GLY A 13 8.24 -47.61 40.89
CA GLY A 13 6.91 -47.16 40.43
C GLY A 13 6.79 -45.64 40.31
N ALA A 14 7.44 -44.88 41.19
CA ALA A 14 7.40 -43.42 41.15
C ALA A 14 8.17 -42.82 39.96
N LEU A 15 9.22 -43.48 39.47
CA LEU A 15 10.07 -43.00 38.38
C LEU A 15 9.47 -43.28 36.98
N ILE A 16 8.63 -44.32 36.86
CA ILE A 16 7.93 -44.64 35.60
C ILE A 16 6.71 -43.73 35.37
N ILE A 17 6.08 -43.23 36.45
CA ILE A 17 4.92 -42.34 36.37
C ILE A 17 5.30 -40.91 35.94
N THR A 18 6.52 -40.45 36.25
CA THR A 18 6.97 -39.09 35.89
C THR A 18 7.33 -38.93 34.41
N VAL A 19 7.75 -39.99 33.73
CA VAL A 19 8.11 -39.95 32.30
C VAL A 19 6.87 -39.94 31.37
N LEU A 20 5.76 -40.53 31.80
CA LEU A 20 4.50 -40.58 31.03
C LEU A 20 3.65 -39.30 31.10
N LEU A 21 3.98 -38.37 32.00
CA LEU A 21 3.26 -37.10 32.17
C LEU A 21 3.99 -35.89 31.55
N SER A 22 4.99 -36.12 30.70
CA SER A 22 5.59 -35.04 29.91
C SER A 22 4.77 -34.80 28.64
N PRO A 23 3.97 -33.71 28.55
CA PRO A 23 3.34 -33.37 27.29
C PRO A 23 4.42 -33.05 26.26
N LEU A 24 4.42 -33.78 25.15
CA LEU A 24 5.21 -33.44 23.98
C LEU A 24 4.62 -32.14 23.40
N VAL A 25 5.17 -31.00 23.83
CA VAL A 25 4.81 -29.69 23.27
C VAL A 25 5.44 -29.59 21.89
N ILE A 26 4.67 -29.97 20.87
CA ILE A 26 5.01 -29.67 19.48
C ILE A 26 4.74 -28.18 19.29
N ALA A 27 5.78 -27.36 19.44
CA ALA A 27 5.71 -25.94 19.14
C ALA A 27 5.63 -25.77 17.62
N ASP A 28 4.46 -25.40 17.12
CA ASP A 28 4.31 -24.87 15.77
C ASP A 28 5.01 -23.51 15.72
N SER A 29 6.11 -23.40 14.99
CA SER A 29 6.90 -22.18 14.87
C SER A 29 6.26 -21.13 13.95
N SER A 30 5.01 -21.32 13.53
CA SER A 30 4.32 -20.36 12.67
C SER A 30 3.97 -19.08 13.42
N VAL A 31 4.42 -17.96 12.86
CA VAL A 31 4.05 -16.64 13.36
C VAL A 31 2.57 -16.40 13.07
N PRO A 32 1.74 -16.02 14.06
CA PRO A 32 0.34 -15.69 13.85
C PRO A 32 0.20 -14.63 12.75
N LYS A 33 -0.65 -14.89 11.75
CA LYS A 33 -0.91 -13.93 10.67
C LYS A 33 -2.17 -13.11 11.01
N PRO A 34 -2.20 -11.80 10.69
CA PRO A 34 -3.43 -11.04 10.83
C PRO A 34 -4.52 -11.57 9.90
N GLU A 35 -5.77 -11.49 10.34
CA GLU A 35 -6.92 -11.69 9.48
C GLU A 35 -7.09 -10.49 8.55
N ILE A 36 -6.89 -10.71 7.25
CA ILE A 36 -6.93 -9.66 6.24
C ILE A 36 -8.26 -9.75 5.46
N PRO A 37 -9.07 -8.68 5.44
CA PRO A 37 -10.26 -8.61 4.62
C PRO A 37 -9.94 -8.78 3.13
N LYS A 38 -10.83 -9.47 2.39
CA LYS A 38 -10.67 -9.62 0.94
C LYS A 38 -10.86 -8.28 0.23
N ALA A 39 -9.97 -8.00 -0.72
CA ALA A 39 -10.10 -6.87 -1.63
C ALA A 39 -11.20 -7.09 -2.67
N LYS A 40 -11.70 -6.00 -3.25
CA LYS A 40 -12.59 -5.99 -4.41
C LYS A 40 -11.75 -5.91 -5.69
N GLY A 41 -12.04 -6.78 -6.66
CA GLY A 41 -11.41 -6.78 -8.00
C GLY A 41 -10.95 -8.16 -8.46
N ASP A 42 -10.68 -8.27 -9.76
CA ASP A 42 -10.36 -9.55 -10.41
C ASP A 42 -8.85 -9.86 -10.45
N GLN A 43 -8.00 -8.83 -10.34
CA GLN A 43 -6.55 -8.97 -10.41
C GLN A 43 -5.85 -8.12 -9.35
N CYS A 44 -4.92 -8.74 -8.63
CA CYS A 44 -4.05 -8.04 -7.69
C CYS A 44 -3.00 -7.21 -8.45
N VAL A 45 -2.53 -6.13 -7.82
CA VAL A 45 -1.48 -5.27 -8.40
C VAL A 45 -0.14 -5.99 -8.50
N GLU A 46 0.11 -6.98 -7.62
CA GLU A 46 1.24 -7.91 -7.60
C GLU A 46 0.81 -9.17 -6.83
N ASP A 47 1.67 -10.19 -6.80
CA ASP A 47 1.48 -11.36 -5.95
C ASP A 47 1.40 -10.99 -4.46
N THR A 48 0.53 -11.66 -3.71
CA THR A 48 0.37 -11.48 -2.25
C THR A 48 1.70 -11.58 -1.51
N ASP A 49 2.52 -12.52 -1.96
CA ASP A 49 3.80 -12.85 -1.35
C ASP A 49 4.85 -11.75 -1.59
N TYR A 50 4.82 -11.13 -2.78
CA TYR A 50 5.60 -9.94 -3.08
C TYR A 50 5.12 -8.75 -2.24
N MET A 51 3.81 -8.51 -2.19
CA MET A 51 3.25 -7.38 -1.43
C MET A 51 3.58 -7.49 0.06
N ARG A 52 3.48 -8.67 0.68
CA ARG A 52 3.83 -8.83 2.10
C ARG A 52 5.27 -8.40 2.42
N ARG A 53 6.21 -8.63 1.49
CA ARG A 53 7.64 -8.32 1.66
C ARG A 53 7.99 -6.90 1.23
N ASN A 54 7.33 -6.37 0.19
CA ASN A 54 7.73 -5.15 -0.50
C ASN A 54 6.70 -4.02 -0.45
N HIS A 55 5.59 -4.18 0.29
CA HIS A 55 4.49 -3.21 0.38
C HIS A 55 4.99 -1.80 0.69
N MET A 56 5.79 -1.65 1.75
CA MET A 56 6.28 -0.32 2.17
C MET A 56 7.21 0.31 1.14
N VAL A 57 8.13 -0.47 0.55
CA VAL A 57 9.02 0.02 -0.50
C VAL A 57 8.23 0.50 -1.71
N THR A 58 7.25 -0.29 -2.14
CA THR A 58 6.39 0.01 -3.29
C THR A 58 5.59 1.31 -3.06
N ILE A 59 4.99 1.47 -1.89
CA ILE A 59 4.21 2.67 -1.56
C ILE A 59 5.10 3.89 -1.40
N LEU A 60 6.25 3.78 -0.75
CA LEU A 60 7.16 4.91 -0.56
C LEU A 60 7.75 5.39 -1.89
N HIS A 61 8.12 4.46 -2.77
CA HIS A 61 8.58 4.79 -4.11
C HIS A 61 7.49 5.56 -4.88
N GLN A 62 6.26 5.02 -4.95
CA GLN A 62 5.16 5.71 -5.63
C GLN A 62 4.81 7.07 -4.99
N ARG A 63 4.95 7.20 -3.66
CA ARG A 63 4.77 8.46 -2.93
C ARG A 63 5.78 9.50 -3.41
N ASP A 64 7.06 9.16 -3.45
CA ASP A 64 8.11 10.08 -3.87
C ASP A 64 7.98 10.46 -5.36
N GLU A 65 7.70 9.50 -6.23
CA GLU A 65 7.39 9.76 -7.64
C GLU A 65 6.23 10.77 -7.78
N THR A 66 5.15 10.57 -7.02
CA THR A 66 3.96 11.41 -7.10
C THR A 66 4.20 12.81 -6.54
N MET A 67 4.81 12.90 -5.37
CA MET A 67 4.91 14.15 -4.59
C MET A 67 6.13 14.98 -4.98
N ARG A 68 7.26 14.35 -5.30
CA ARG A 68 8.52 15.06 -5.61
C ARG A 68 8.74 15.19 -7.11
N SER A 69 8.38 14.17 -7.89
CA SER A 69 8.63 14.15 -9.34
C SER A 69 7.37 14.44 -10.17
N GLY A 70 6.19 14.50 -9.55
CA GLY A 70 4.91 14.73 -10.25
C GLY A 70 4.43 13.57 -11.10
N ILE A 71 5.09 12.41 -11.06
CA ILE A 71 4.78 11.21 -11.86
C ILE A 71 3.62 10.45 -11.19
N ARG A 72 2.50 10.31 -11.91
CA ARG A 72 1.27 9.68 -11.39
C ARG A 72 0.89 8.47 -12.23
N THR A 73 1.35 7.28 -11.81
CA THR A 73 0.94 6.02 -12.43
C THR A 73 -0.29 5.44 -11.70
N LYS A 74 -0.96 4.44 -12.29
CA LYS A 74 -2.16 3.84 -11.67
C LYS A 74 -1.87 2.62 -10.81
N LYS A 75 -0.97 1.73 -11.28
CA LYS A 75 -0.76 0.37 -10.74
C LYS A 75 -0.57 0.37 -9.23
N HIS A 76 0.41 1.13 -8.73
CA HIS A 76 0.74 1.20 -7.30
C HIS A 76 0.26 2.48 -6.62
N SER A 77 -0.64 3.24 -7.26
CA SER A 77 -1.15 4.47 -6.66
C SER A 77 -1.92 4.19 -5.38
N LEU A 78 -1.69 5.01 -4.36
CA LEU A 78 -2.40 4.90 -3.07
C LEU A 78 -3.92 4.92 -3.26
N LYS A 79 -4.42 5.73 -4.20
CA LYS A 79 -5.83 5.79 -4.59
C LYS A 79 -6.35 4.44 -5.11
N ASN A 80 -5.59 3.78 -5.98
CA ASN A 80 -5.97 2.47 -6.51
C ASN A 80 -6.05 1.42 -5.40
N CYS A 81 -5.06 1.43 -4.48
CA CYS A 81 -5.07 0.55 -3.31
C CYS A 81 -6.33 0.77 -2.47
N ILE A 82 -6.67 2.01 -2.11
CA ILE A 82 -7.84 2.32 -1.28
C ILE A 82 -9.15 1.86 -1.96
N ASN A 83 -9.28 2.07 -3.27
CA ASN A 83 -10.50 1.70 -3.99
C ASN A 83 -10.77 0.19 -3.99
N CYS A 84 -9.73 -0.65 -4.06
CA CYS A 84 -9.88 -2.11 -3.99
C CYS A 84 -9.96 -2.63 -2.55
N HIS A 85 -9.21 -2.03 -1.62
CA HIS A 85 -9.02 -2.56 -0.28
C HIS A 85 -9.95 -1.95 0.78
N ALA A 86 -10.74 -0.94 0.44
CA ALA A 86 -11.73 -0.42 1.37
C ALA A 86 -12.81 -1.48 1.65
N THR A 87 -12.94 -1.82 2.93
CA THR A 87 -13.89 -2.81 3.43
C THR A 87 -14.93 -2.13 4.31
N LYS A 88 -16.06 -2.82 4.52
CA LYS A 88 -17.12 -2.29 5.36
C LYS A 88 -16.69 -2.41 6.81
N THR A 89 -16.52 -1.28 7.47
CA THR A 89 -16.21 -1.19 8.90
C THR A 89 -17.46 -1.52 9.74
N GLU A 90 -17.29 -1.71 11.05
CA GLU A 90 -18.41 -1.90 11.98
C GLU A 90 -19.43 -0.75 11.94
N SER A 91 -18.96 0.48 11.70
CA SER A 91 -19.81 1.67 11.51
C SER A 91 -20.56 1.70 10.16
N GLY A 92 -20.41 0.66 9.35
CA GLY A 92 -21.10 0.49 8.07
C GLY A 92 -20.53 1.29 6.90
N LYS A 93 -19.43 2.05 7.12
CA LYS A 93 -18.76 2.85 6.09
C LYS A 93 -17.65 2.04 5.41
N LEU A 94 -17.32 2.40 4.17
CA LEU A 94 -16.16 1.82 3.48
C LEU A 94 -14.90 2.59 3.85
N SER A 95 -13.90 1.90 4.38
CA SER A 95 -12.62 2.48 4.77
C SER A 95 -11.53 1.42 4.72
N VAL A 96 -10.29 1.85 4.51
CA VAL A 96 -9.12 1.00 4.75
C VAL A 96 -8.65 1.01 6.22
N LEU A 97 -9.21 1.92 7.03
CA LEU A 97 -8.93 2.07 8.46
C LEU A 97 -10.13 1.64 9.33
N GLY A 98 -9.87 1.45 10.62
CA GLY A 98 -10.87 1.02 11.61
C GLY A 98 -10.92 -0.50 11.77
N ASP A 99 -11.88 -0.98 12.56
CA ASP A 99 -12.05 -2.41 12.75
C ASP A 99 -12.35 -3.11 11.42
N LYS A 100 -11.64 -4.21 11.16
CA LYS A 100 -11.64 -4.95 9.88
C LYS A 100 -11.30 -4.08 8.66
N GLY A 101 -10.61 -2.94 8.84
CA GLY A 101 -10.01 -2.18 7.76
C GLY A 101 -8.77 -2.90 7.23
N PHE A 102 -8.63 -3.00 5.90
CA PHE A 102 -7.50 -3.72 5.28
C PHE A 102 -6.14 -3.17 5.72
N CYS A 103 -5.91 -1.85 5.61
CA CYS A 103 -4.64 -1.26 6.03
C CYS A 103 -4.47 -1.41 7.55
N GLN A 104 -5.53 -1.17 8.34
CA GLN A 104 -5.46 -1.27 9.79
C GLN A 104 -5.06 -2.67 10.28
N SER A 105 -5.57 -3.74 9.67
CA SER A 105 -5.29 -5.12 10.11
C SER A 105 -3.78 -5.44 10.15
N CYS A 106 -3.05 -5.13 9.08
CA CYS A 106 -1.59 -5.28 9.03
C CYS A 106 -0.87 -4.28 9.92
N HIS A 107 -1.34 -3.03 9.98
CA HIS A 107 -0.65 -1.97 10.70
C HIS A 107 -0.78 -2.11 12.23
N THR A 108 -1.93 -2.58 12.73
CA THR A 108 -2.09 -3.01 14.11
C THR A 108 -1.18 -4.19 14.42
N TYR A 109 -1.18 -5.21 13.55
CA TYR A 109 -0.34 -6.39 13.74
C TYR A 109 1.16 -6.07 13.79
N ALA A 110 1.63 -5.18 12.90
CA ALA A 110 3.01 -4.72 12.87
C ALA A 110 3.31 -3.57 13.84
N SER A 111 2.33 -3.12 14.64
CA SER A 111 2.45 -2.01 15.59
C SER A 111 2.99 -0.71 14.96
N VAL A 112 2.54 -0.39 13.75
CA VAL A 112 2.93 0.79 12.99
C VAL A 112 1.75 1.71 12.75
N THR A 113 1.91 3.00 13.04
CA THR A 113 0.86 4.00 12.80
C THR A 113 0.94 4.56 11.39
N VAL A 114 -0.21 4.75 10.74
CA VAL A 114 -0.31 5.48 9.46
C VAL A 114 -0.74 6.90 9.75
N ASP A 115 0.13 7.87 9.45
CA ASP A 115 -0.10 9.30 9.72
C ASP A 115 -0.78 10.03 8.54
N CYS A 116 -0.60 9.54 7.31
CA CYS A 116 -1.16 10.14 6.10
C CYS A 116 -2.65 10.50 6.22
N PHE A 117 -3.43 9.65 6.91
CA PHE A 117 -4.88 9.75 6.98
C PHE A 117 -5.41 10.66 8.10
N SER A 118 -4.53 11.32 8.85
CA SER A 118 -4.97 12.41 9.74
C SER A 118 -5.54 13.59 8.95
N CYS A 119 -5.04 13.79 7.73
CA CYS A 119 -5.46 14.84 6.81
C CYS A 119 -5.99 14.31 5.46
N HIS A 120 -5.57 13.12 5.02
CA HIS A 120 -6.04 12.52 3.76
C HIS A 120 -7.17 11.50 3.95
N SER A 121 -8.00 11.33 2.92
CA SER A 121 -9.11 10.37 2.94
C SER A 121 -8.64 8.92 3.01
N SER A 122 -9.18 8.17 3.97
CA SER A 122 -9.03 6.71 4.09
C SER A 122 -10.17 5.92 3.42
N THR A 123 -11.11 6.62 2.80
CA THR A 123 -12.28 6.03 2.14
C THR A 123 -12.12 6.08 0.62
N PRO A 124 -12.74 5.13 -0.11
CA PRO A 124 -12.65 5.10 -1.56
C PRO A 124 -13.43 6.26 -2.16
N GLU A 125 -13.11 6.63 -3.40
CA GLU A 125 -13.87 7.70 -4.05
C GLU A 125 -15.31 7.27 -4.35
N LYS A 126 -16.25 8.23 -4.37
CA LYS A 126 -17.70 7.99 -4.54
C LYS A 126 -18.10 7.20 -5.79
N ASN A 127 -17.18 7.03 -6.75
CA ASN A 127 -17.38 6.25 -7.99
C ASN A 127 -16.58 4.93 -8.01
N ALA A 128 -15.89 4.56 -6.93
CA ALA A 128 -15.19 3.28 -6.83
C ALA A 128 -16.16 2.10 -6.67
N ASP A 129 -17.36 2.36 -6.13
CA ASP A 129 -18.41 1.35 -5.88
C ASP A 129 -19.58 1.39 -6.86
N LEU A 130 -19.50 2.17 -7.94
CA LEU A 130 -20.56 2.21 -8.95
C LEU A 130 -20.02 1.59 -10.22
N ASN A 131 -20.38 0.32 -10.46
CA ASN A 131 -20.50 -0.33 -11.78
C ASN A 131 -19.38 -0.02 -12.79
N LEU A 132 -18.67 -1.04 -13.30
CA LEU A 132 -17.76 -0.93 -14.46
C LEU A 132 -18.50 -0.53 -15.78
N LYS A 133 -19.13 0.64 -15.80
CA LYS A 133 -19.61 1.36 -16.96
C LYS A 133 -19.20 2.82 -16.78
N ALA A 134 -17.97 3.07 -17.20
CA ALA A 134 -17.41 4.37 -17.58
C ALA A 134 -18.22 5.60 -17.12
N SER A 135 -17.92 6.12 -15.93
CA SER A 135 -18.36 7.47 -15.56
C SER A 135 -17.55 8.48 -16.36
N LYS A 136 -18.16 9.01 -17.43
CA LYS A 136 -17.57 10.05 -18.30
C LYS A 136 -17.39 11.41 -17.61
N ASN A 137 -17.82 11.59 -16.36
CA ASN A 137 -17.82 12.90 -15.71
C ASN A 137 -17.36 12.81 -14.24
N ASN A 138 -16.12 12.36 -13.99
CA ASN A 138 -15.49 12.53 -12.68
C ASN A 138 -14.75 13.89 -12.64
N PRO A 139 -15.05 14.82 -11.72
CA PRO A 139 -14.36 16.11 -11.61
C PRO A 139 -12.86 15.99 -11.25
N HIS A 140 -12.37 14.80 -10.87
CA HIS A 140 -10.93 14.52 -10.77
C HIS A 140 -10.24 14.19 -12.12
N GLN A 141 -10.96 14.21 -13.24
CA GLN A 141 -10.41 14.22 -14.60
C GLN A 141 -10.53 15.58 -15.29
N ALA A 142 -11.13 16.58 -14.64
CA ALA A 142 -11.17 17.95 -15.15
C ALA A 142 -9.78 18.58 -14.96
N GLY A 143 -8.83 18.24 -15.84
CA GLY A 143 -7.56 18.96 -15.89
C GLY A 143 -6.41 18.31 -16.65
N LEU A 144 -6.37 17.00 -16.88
CA LEU A 144 -5.24 16.37 -17.58
C LEU A 144 -5.71 15.20 -18.46
N THR A 145 -6.18 15.52 -19.67
CA THR A 145 -6.16 14.54 -20.76
C THR A 145 -4.71 14.42 -21.24
N TYR A 146 -3.93 13.51 -20.67
CA TYR A 146 -2.66 13.14 -21.26
C TYR A 146 -2.95 12.40 -22.57
N LYS A 147 -2.91 13.12 -23.69
CA LYS A 147 -2.89 12.51 -25.02
C LYS A 147 -1.51 11.90 -25.23
N ARG A 148 -1.45 10.59 -25.54
CA ARG A 148 -0.21 9.94 -25.96
C ARG A 148 0.24 10.61 -27.28
N ALA A 149 1.54 10.74 -27.53
CA ALA A 149 2.06 11.44 -28.71
C ALA A 149 1.53 10.90 -30.06
N THR A 150 1.11 9.63 -30.07
CA THR A 150 0.46 8.93 -31.19
C THR A 150 -0.94 9.48 -31.51
N ASP A 151 -1.60 10.09 -30.53
CA ASP A 151 -3.02 10.44 -30.58
C ASP A 151 -3.24 11.96 -30.76
N LEU A 152 -2.15 12.71 -30.97
CA LEU A 152 -2.16 14.15 -31.20
C LEU A 152 -2.56 14.46 -32.65
N SER A 153 -3.55 15.34 -32.80
CA SER A 153 -3.92 15.90 -34.11
C SER A 153 -2.78 16.73 -34.69
N LYS A 154 -2.72 16.86 -36.04
CA LYS A 154 -1.76 17.77 -36.70
C LYS A 154 -1.84 19.20 -36.14
N LYS A 155 -3.03 19.65 -35.73
CA LYS A 155 -3.25 20.95 -35.09
C LYS A 155 -2.58 21.03 -33.72
N ASP A 156 -2.68 19.96 -32.93
CA ASP A 156 -2.09 19.88 -31.57
C ASP A 156 -0.55 19.85 -31.66
N LYS A 157 0.01 19.12 -32.64
CA LYS A 157 1.46 19.09 -32.90
C LYS A 157 2.00 20.46 -33.34
N LYS A 158 1.23 21.21 -34.13
CA LYS A 158 1.59 22.57 -34.57
C LYS A 158 1.59 23.55 -33.38
N ALA A 159 0.57 23.49 -32.52
CA ALA A 159 0.51 24.32 -31.32
C ALA A 159 1.68 24.02 -30.35
N LEU A 160 2.06 22.76 -30.21
CA LEU A 160 3.21 22.36 -29.39
C LEU A 160 4.55 22.83 -29.98
N SER A 161 4.70 22.79 -31.31
CA SER A 161 5.91 23.32 -31.96
C SER A 161 6.04 24.84 -31.79
N GLN A 162 4.92 25.56 -31.76
CA GLN A 162 4.90 27.02 -31.54
C GLN A 162 5.18 27.36 -30.08
N SER A 163 4.66 26.61 -29.11
CA SER A 163 4.94 26.86 -27.68
C SER A 163 6.41 26.57 -27.33
N VAL A 164 7.01 25.51 -27.89
CA VAL A 164 8.45 25.23 -27.73
C VAL A 164 9.31 26.35 -28.34
N SER A 165 8.88 26.92 -29.46
CA SER A 165 9.61 28.03 -30.11
C SER A 165 9.59 29.31 -29.24
N VAL A 166 8.46 29.60 -28.59
CA VAL A 166 8.29 30.74 -27.68
C VAL A 166 9.16 30.59 -26.42
N THR A 167 9.21 29.39 -25.82
CA THR A 167 10.04 29.13 -24.64
C THR A 167 11.54 29.24 -24.93
N ILE A 168 12.01 28.82 -26.12
CA ILE A 168 13.42 28.95 -26.50
C ILE A 168 13.83 30.43 -26.68
N THR A 169 12.94 31.29 -27.19
CA THR A 169 13.20 32.73 -27.27
C THR A 169 13.22 33.42 -25.90
N GLU A 170 12.35 33.02 -24.98
CA GLU A 170 12.27 33.58 -23.63
C GLU A 170 13.52 33.22 -22.78
N THR A 171 14.01 31.98 -22.93
CA THR A 171 15.24 31.53 -22.24
C THR A 171 16.50 32.25 -22.76
N LYS A 172 16.54 32.62 -24.05
CA LYS A 172 17.66 33.42 -24.61
C LYS A 172 17.66 34.86 -24.12
N ASN A 173 16.50 35.47 -23.92
CA ASN A 173 16.39 36.85 -23.45
C ASN A 173 16.75 36.99 -21.96
N ASN A 174 16.38 36.01 -21.13
CA ASN A 174 16.69 36.04 -19.69
C ASN A 174 18.17 35.76 -19.39
N LYS A 175 18.86 34.98 -20.23
CA LYS A 175 20.31 34.73 -20.09
C LYS A 175 21.18 35.94 -20.45
N ALA A 176 20.63 36.93 -21.17
CA ALA A 176 21.32 38.19 -21.46
C ALA A 176 21.22 39.22 -20.31
N ALA A 177 20.20 39.12 -19.45
CA ALA A 177 19.99 40.05 -18.34
C ALA A 177 20.86 39.74 -17.10
N ASP A 178 21.23 38.48 -16.87
CA ASP A 178 22.00 38.08 -15.69
C ASP A 178 23.52 38.35 -15.78
N ASN A 179 24.06 38.66 -16.97
CA ASN A 179 25.50 38.91 -17.14
C ASN A 179 25.95 40.35 -16.80
N SER A 180 25.04 41.21 -16.34
CA SER A 180 25.35 42.60 -15.95
C SER A 180 25.45 42.81 -14.43
N ARG A 181 25.42 41.74 -13.63
CA ARG A 181 25.36 41.84 -12.15
C ARG A 181 26.45 41.07 -11.38
N SER A 182 27.53 40.64 -12.02
CA SER A 182 28.69 40.00 -11.34
C SER A 182 29.91 40.91 -11.15
N GLY A 183 29.75 42.23 -11.29
CA GLY A 183 30.78 43.21 -10.99
C GLY A 183 30.49 44.00 -9.72
N GLN A 184 30.69 43.37 -8.55
CA GLN A 184 30.97 43.99 -7.24
C GLN A 184 31.30 42.92 -6.21
#